data_AF-A9A0F2-F1
#
_entry.id   AF-A9A0F2-F1
#
_cell.length_a   1.000
_cell.length_b   1.000
_cell.length_c   1.000
_cell.angle_alpha   90.00
_cell.angle_beta   90.00
_cell.angle_gamma   90.00
#
_symmetry.space_group_name_H-M   'P 1'
#
loop_
_entity.id
_entity.type
_entity.pdbx_description
1 polymer ?
#
loop_
_entity_poly.entity_id
_entity_poly.type
_entity_poly.pdbx_seq_one_letter_code
_entity_poly.pdbx_strand_id
1 'polypeptide(L)'
;MRNNLIHDINLDFPATRTLVPKSAGMAPDGLRSSERIDEVMMMCDRDQPVYEQISSFSIALYTLGFFDCPDLMSAEEMDAQKAAAFLKDHFTEIRQAALPIHYRITESSERYLLVVGDPLFPRHFASLVDTNSARPFFSKLPFFGAGFDSMEELKKEFVDIDGITDQDFHFFKKNWYGTIPPESVGKIYIVKD
;
A
#
# COMPACT_ATOMS: atom_id res chain seq x y z
N MET A 1 -2.62 33.37 -46.86
CA MET A 1 -1.72 32.19 -46.71
C MET A 1 -1.53 31.95 -45.22
N ARG A 2 -1.62 30.69 -44.80
CA ARG A 2 -1.88 30.26 -43.42
C ARG A 2 -0.69 30.52 -42.50
N ASN A 3 -0.97 31.20 -41.39
CA ASN A 3 -0.20 31.13 -40.15
C ASN A 3 -0.40 29.75 -39.53
N ASN A 4 0.65 29.19 -38.95
CA ASN A 4 0.60 28.36 -37.74
C ASN A 4 2.02 28.31 -37.16
N LEU A 5 2.26 29.19 -36.18
CA LEU A 5 3.35 29.03 -35.24
C LEU A 5 3.10 27.74 -34.47
N ILE A 6 4.15 26.92 -34.38
CA ILE A 6 4.22 25.77 -33.50
C ILE A 6 4.05 26.31 -32.08
N HIS A 7 2.94 25.95 -31.43
CA HIS A 7 2.76 26.22 -30.01
C HIS A 7 3.75 25.34 -29.25
N ASP A 8 4.69 25.99 -28.58
CA ASP A 8 5.44 25.45 -27.45
C ASP A 8 4.43 24.87 -26.45
N ILE A 9 4.37 23.54 -26.38
CA ILE A 9 3.63 22.85 -25.34
C ILE A 9 4.49 22.99 -24.08
N ASN A 10 4.00 23.83 -23.18
CA ASN A 10 4.50 23.98 -21.83
C ASN A 10 4.29 22.64 -21.10
N LEU A 11 5.31 21.78 -21.15
CA LEU A 11 5.42 20.54 -20.36
C LEU A 11 5.92 20.89 -18.96
N ASP A 12 5.15 21.67 -18.21
CA ASP A 12 5.34 21.81 -16.77
C ASP A 12 4.66 20.62 -16.07
N PHE A 13 5.31 19.46 -16.14
CA PHE A 13 5.09 18.36 -15.22
C PHE A 13 5.85 18.65 -13.92
N PRO A 14 5.20 18.79 -12.74
CA PRO A 14 5.91 18.68 -11.49
C PRO A 14 6.06 17.19 -11.13
N ALA A 15 6.71 16.41 -12.00
CA ALA A 15 7.08 15.02 -11.76
C ALA A 15 8.43 14.95 -11.02
N THR A 16 8.50 15.61 -9.87
CA THR A 16 9.47 15.31 -8.81
C THR A 16 9.04 16.09 -7.59
N ARG A 17 8.09 15.54 -6.81
CA ARG A 17 7.96 15.99 -5.43
C ARG A 17 9.14 15.40 -4.69
N THR A 18 10.17 16.23 -4.56
CA THR A 18 11.40 16.01 -3.81
C THR A 18 11.05 15.38 -2.46
N LEU A 19 11.39 14.10 -2.27
CA LEU A 19 11.53 13.51 -0.94
C LEU A 19 12.76 14.20 -0.30
N VAL A 20 12.52 15.29 0.41
CA VAL A 20 13.52 16.05 1.17
C VAL A 20 13.97 15.22 2.40
N PRO A 21 15.09 15.58 3.04
CA PRO A 21 16.39 14.94 2.99
C PRO A 21 16.52 13.70 3.90
N LYS A 22 17.45 12.80 3.53
CA LYS A 22 18.06 11.83 4.45
C LYS A 22 18.50 12.57 5.73
N SER A 23 18.16 11.99 6.89
CA SER A 23 18.58 12.35 8.27
C SER A 23 17.64 13.27 9.06
N ALA A 24 16.57 12.69 9.61
CA ALA A 24 16.28 12.66 11.07
C ALA A 24 14.94 11.95 11.30
N GLY A 25 14.97 10.70 11.81
CA GLY A 25 13.78 10.03 12.35
C GLY A 25 13.16 8.88 11.56
N MET A 26 13.74 8.44 10.43
CA MET A 26 13.22 7.25 9.73
C MET A 26 13.51 5.96 10.51
N ALA A 27 12.47 5.17 10.77
CA ALA A 27 12.64 3.82 11.30
C ALA A 27 13.36 2.94 10.25
N PRO A 28 14.24 2.01 10.64
CA PRO A 28 14.94 1.13 9.69
C PRO A 28 13.98 0.40 8.74
N ASP A 29 12.87 -0.12 9.27
CA ASP A 29 11.82 -0.77 8.49
C ASP A 29 11.07 0.23 7.58
N GLY A 30 10.99 1.49 7.99
CA GLY A 30 10.37 2.55 7.21
C GLY A 30 11.21 2.94 6.00
N LEU A 31 12.54 3.00 6.15
CA LEU A 31 13.46 3.20 5.04
C LEU A 31 13.33 2.07 4.01
N ARG A 32 13.34 0.81 4.47
CA ARG A 32 13.16 -0.36 3.59
C ARG A 32 11.83 -0.34 2.84
N SER A 33 10.75 0.05 3.52
CA SER A 33 9.44 0.21 2.85
C SER A 33 9.47 1.28 1.76
N SER A 34 10.17 2.41 1.98
CA SER A 34 10.34 3.44 0.95
C SER A 34 11.13 2.93 -0.25
N GLU A 35 12.26 2.26 -0.01
CA GLU A 35 13.11 1.71 -1.07
C GLU A 35 12.35 0.68 -1.92
N ARG A 36 11.51 -0.15 -1.29
CA ARG A 36 10.66 -1.12 -1.99
C ARG A 36 9.53 -0.47 -2.79
N ILE A 37 8.96 0.63 -2.30
CA ILE A 37 7.97 1.41 -3.07
C ILE A 37 8.64 1.99 -4.32
N ASP A 38 9.81 2.59 -4.18
CA ASP A 38 10.56 3.16 -5.30
C ASP A 38 10.94 2.08 -6.33
N GLU A 39 11.38 0.91 -5.87
CA GLU A 39 11.65 -0.24 -6.72
C GLU A 39 10.42 -0.68 -7.51
N VAL A 40 9.27 -0.86 -6.83
CA VAL A 40 8.01 -1.23 -7.50
C VAL A 40 7.63 -0.19 -8.55
N MET A 41 7.75 1.11 -8.23
CA MET A 41 7.46 2.19 -9.17
C MET A 41 8.42 2.16 -10.38
N MET A 42 9.69 1.82 -10.22
CA MET A 42 10.61 1.68 -11.37
C MET A 42 10.26 0.51 -12.30
N MET A 43 9.60 -0.53 -11.79
CA MET A 43 9.34 -1.76 -12.52
C MET A 43 7.93 -1.86 -13.08
N CYS A 44 6.97 -1.29 -12.36
CA CYS A 44 5.55 -1.51 -12.58
C CYS A 44 4.75 -0.20 -12.52
N ASP A 45 5.32 0.96 -12.86
CA ASP A 45 4.54 2.20 -12.90
C ASP A 45 3.35 2.09 -13.87
N ARG A 46 2.31 2.89 -13.63
CA ARG A 46 1.06 2.91 -14.40
C ARG A 46 1.27 3.16 -15.89
N ASP A 47 2.28 3.93 -16.25
CA ASP A 47 2.47 4.36 -17.63
C ASP A 47 3.20 3.31 -18.48
N GLN A 48 3.97 2.39 -17.87
CA GLN A 48 4.72 1.34 -18.57
C GLN A 48 4.91 0.08 -17.69
N PRO A 49 3.84 -0.66 -17.36
CA PRO A 49 3.95 -1.81 -16.48
C PRO A 49 4.68 -2.97 -17.19
N VAL A 50 5.93 -3.26 -16.79
CA VAL A 50 6.69 -4.38 -17.37
C VAL A 50 6.23 -5.72 -16.78
N TYR A 51 5.63 -5.72 -15.58
CA TYR A 51 5.24 -6.93 -14.85
C TYR A 51 3.75 -6.95 -14.46
N GLU A 52 2.88 -7.09 -15.47
CA GLU A 52 1.44 -7.26 -15.26
C GLU A 52 1.09 -8.48 -14.39
N GLN A 53 1.98 -9.48 -14.32
CA GLN A 53 1.74 -10.77 -13.68
C GLN A 53 1.82 -10.78 -12.14
N ILE A 54 2.41 -9.75 -11.51
CA ILE A 54 2.53 -9.68 -10.05
C ILE A 54 1.21 -9.15 -9.47
N SER A 55 0.59 -9.85 -8.54
CA SER A 55 -0.68 -9.43 -7.93
C SER A 55 -0.52 -8.21 -7.03
N SER A 56 -1.64 -7.54 -6.77
CA SER A 56 -1.70 -6.45 -5.78
C SER A 56 -1.37 -6.94 -4.36
N PHE A 57 -1.68 -8.20 -4.06
CA PHE A 57 -1.33 -8.84 -2.79
C PHE A 57 0.18 -8.86 -2.59
N SER A 58 0.93 -9.37 -3.57
CA SER A 58 2.38 -9.42 -3.55
C SER A 58 2.98 -8.00 -3.45
N ILE A 59 2.50 -7.05 -4.25
CA ILE A 59 2.99 -5.66 -4.23
C ILE A 59 2.77 -5.01 -2.85
N ALA A 60 1.58 -5.14 -2.27
CA ALA A 60 1.28 -4.55 -0.97
C ALA A 60 2.13 -5.20 0.14
N LEU A 61 2.19 -6.53 0.20
CA LEU A 61 2.97 -7.22 1.23
C LEU A 61 4.49 -7.00 1.09
N TYR A 62 4.99 -6.90 -0.15
CA TYR A 62 6.38 -6.56 -0.44
C TYR A 62 6.75 -5.20 0.13
N THR A 63 5.98 -4.16 -0.22
CA THR A 63 6.20 -2.78 0.25
C THR A 63 6.07 -2.62 1.77
N LEU A 64 5.19 -3.39 2.41
CA LEU A 64 5.07 -3.41 3.87
C LEU A 64 6.22 -4.14 4.59
N GLY A 65 7.14 -4.78 3.85
CA GLY A 65 8.31 -5.44 4.43
C GLY A 65 8.08 -6.90 4.86
N PHE A 66 7.04 -7.58 4.36
CA PHE A 66 6.71 -8.93 4.83
C PHE A 66 7.55 -10.05 4.23
N PHE A 67 7.97 -9.91 2.97
CA PHE A 67 8.84 -10.92 2.36
C PHE A 67 10.28 -10.72 2.79
N ASP A 68 10.91 -11.80 3.26
CA ASP A 68 12.35 -11.87 3.48
C ASP A 68 13.06 -12.20 2.16
N CYS A 69 13.02 -11.24 1.25
CA CYS A 69 13.65 -11.31 -0.06
C CYS A 69 14.43 -10.02 -0.38
N PRO A 70 15.45 -10.11 -1.26
CA PRO A 70 16.30 -8.97 -1.60
C PRO A 70 15.58 -7.95 -2.50
N ASP A 71 14.75 -8.42 -3.42
CA ASP A 71 14.09 -7.62 -4.46
C ASP A 71 12.68 -8.17 -4.77
N LEU A 72 11.92 -7.40 -5.56
CA LEU A 72 10.56 -7.73 -5.97
C LEU A 72 10.51 -9.01 -6.83
N MET A 73 11.52 -9.25 -7.66
CA MET A 73 11.57 -10.44 -8.54
C MET A 73 11.75 -11.74 -7.76
N SER A 74 12.25 -11.63 -6.53
CA SER A 74 12.41 -12.74 -5.60
C SER A 74 11.23 -12.88 -4.62
N ALA A 75 10.24 -11.98 -4.69
CA ALA A 75 9.07 -12.03 -3.82
C ALA A 75 8.16 -13.20 -4.21
N GLU A 76 7.54 -13.82 -3.21
CA GLU A 76 6.59 -14.90 -3.46
C GLU A 76 5.29 -14.32 -4.05
N GLU A 77 4.81 -14.91 -5.14
CA GLU A 77 3.54 -14.53 -5.71
C GLU A 77 2.36 -15.07 -4.87
N MET A 78 1.49 -14.15 -4.49
CA MET A 78 0.32 -14.38 -3.67
C MET A 78 -0.95 -14.45 -4.52
N ASP A 79 -1.71 -15.52 -4.37
CA ASP A 79 -3.10 -15.57 -4.85
C ASP A 79 -4.06 -15.16 -3.73
N ALA A 80 -5.36 -15.07 -4.05
CA ALA A 80 -6.38 -14.68 -3.08
C ALA A 80 -6.49 -15.64 -1.89
N GLN A 81 -6.25 -16.94 -2.09
CA GLN A 81 -6.33 -17.93 -1.01
C GLN A 81 -5.16 -17.79 -0.03
N LYS A 82 -3.93 -17.63 -0.55
CA LYS A 82 -2.74 -17.33 0.26
C LYS A 82 -2.90 -15.99 0.97
N ALA A 83 -3.40 -14.97 0.29
CA ALA A 83 -3.63 -13.64 0.85
C ALA A 83 -4.64 -13.67 2.01
N ALA A 84 -5.75 -14.42 1.88
CA ALA A 84 -6.73 -14.62 2.94
C ALA A 84 -6.11 -15.31 4.18
N ALA A 85 -5.34 -16.39 3.96
CA ALA A 85 -4.62 -17.06 5.03
C ALA A 85 -3.61 -16.12 5.72
N PHE A 86 -2.88 -15.34 4.92
CA PHE A 86 -1.91 -14.37 5.42
C PHE A 86 -2.56 -13.28 6.27
N LEU A 87 -3.73 -12.75 5.86
CA LEU A 87 -4.49 -11.79 6.65
C LEU A 87 -4.86 -12.36 8.01
N LYS A 88 -5.43 -13.57 8.02
CA LYS A 88 -5.85 -14.25 9.24
C LYS A 88 -4.68 -14.44 10.22
N ASP A 89 -3.51 -14.80 9.70
CA ASP A 89 -2.37 -15.15 10.54
C ASP A 89 -1.53 -13.94 10.95
N HIS A 90 -1.55 -12.83 10.20
CA HIS A 90 -0.61 -11.73 10.42
C HIS A 90 -1.24 -10.36 10.67
N PHE A 91 -2.56 -10.23 10.56
CA PHE A 91 -3.24 -8.95 10.73
C PHE A 91 -4.46 -9.08 11.64
N THR A 92 -4.84 -7.95 12.22
CA THR A 92 -6.11 -7.77 12.93
C THR A 92 -6.91 -6.70 12.22
N GLU A 93 -8.17 -7.00 11.92
CA GLU A 93 -9.09 -6.01 11.35
C GLU A 93 -9.36 -4.89 12.36
N ILE A 94 -9.34 -3.66 11.88
CA ILE A 94 -9.60 -2.46 12.65
C ILE A 94 -10.65 -1.61 11.95
N ARG A 95 -11.33 -0.78 12.73
CA ARG A 95 -12.21 0.25 12.17
C ARG A 95 -11.36 1.35 11.53
N GLN A 96 -11.87 1.97 10.46
CA GLN A 96 -11.21 3.12 9.83
C GLN A 96 -10.87 4.24 10.83
N ALA A 97 -11.77 4.52 11.78
CA ALA A 97 -11.55 5.54 12.81
C ALA A 97 -10.37 5.24 13.77
N ALA A 98 -9.84 4.01 13.77
CA ALA A 98 -8.66 3.62 14.52
C ALA A 98 -7.35 3.83 13.76
N LEU A 99 -7.40 4.28 12.49
CA LEU A 99 -6.20 4.63 11.74
C LEU A 99 -5.49 5.85 12.37
N PRO A 100 -4.15 5.85 12.41
CA PRO A 100 -3.40 6.99 12.93
C PRO A 100 -3.58 8.23 12.04
N ILE A 101 -3.85 9.38 12.66
CA ILE A 101 -4.17 10.64 11.95
C ILE A 101 -2.98 11.18 11.16
N HIS A 102 -1.76 11.03 11.68
CA HIS A 102 -0.51 11.51 11.06
C HIS A 102 0.46 10.36 10.79
N TYR A 103 -0.07 9.29 10.21
CA TYR A 103 0.72 8.12 9.86
C TYR A 103 1.62 8.39 8.67
N ARG A 104 2.87 7.92 8.77
CA ARG A 104 3.79 7.76 7.65
C ARG A 104 4.52 6.43 7.77
N ILE A 105 4.54 5.64 6.69
CA ILE A 105 5.18 4.33 6.66
C ILE A 105 6.69 4.39 6.96
N THR A 106 7.32 5.51 6.63
CA THR A 106 8.77 5.74 6.83
C THR A 106 9.13 6.09 8.27
N GLU A 107 8.16 6.59 9.05
CA GLU A 107 8.36 7.11 10.41
C GLU A 107 7.78 6.17 11.49
N SER A 108 6.76 5.38 11.13
CA SER A 108 6.10 4.43 12.04
C SER A 108 6.73 3.04 11.96
N SER A 109 6.73 2.30 13.08
CA SER A 109 7.01 0.86 13.12
C SER A 109 5.75 0.02 12.84
N GLU A 110 4.56 0.62 12.95
CA GLU A 110 3.30 -0.05 12.67
C GLU A 110 3.05 -0.11 11.16
N ARG A 111 2.30 -1.13 10.72
CA ARG A 111 1.97 -1.33 9.31
C ARG A 111 0.48 -1.54 9.17
N TYR A 112 -0.10 -0.87 8.18
CA TYR A 112 -1.53 -0.83 7.94
C TYR A 112 -1.82 -1.18 6.50
N LEU A 113 -2.90 -1.93 6.31
CA LEU A 113 -3.31 -2.48 5.03
C LEU A 113 -4.80 -2.21 4.83
N LEU A 114 -5.18 -1.82 3.62
CA LEU A 114 -6.55 -1.81 3.14
C LEU A 114 -6.77 -3.09 2.33
N VAL A 115 -7.88 -3.77 2.61
CA VAL A 115 -8.34 -4.97 1.91
C VAL A 115 -9.68 -4.64 1.27
N VAL A 116 -9.80 -4.92 -0.03
CA VAL A 116 -11.04 -4.76 -0.79
C VAL A 116 -11.64 -6.14 -1.07
N GLY A 117 -12.95 -6.26 -0.84
CA GLY A 117 -13.71 -7.52 -0.90
C GLY A 117 -13.78 -8.22 0.45
N ASP A 118 -14.45 -9.37 0.48
CA ASP A 118 -14.53 -10.24 1.66
C ASP A 118 -13.11 -10.64 2.12
N PRO A 119 -12.70 -10.40 3.37
CA PRO A 119 -11.37 -10.80 3.86
C PRO A 119 -11.04 -12.30 3.74
N LEU A 120 -12.05 -13.18 3.64
CA LEU A 120 -11.87 -14.61 3.37
C LEU A 120 -11.63 -14.91 1.88
N PHE A 121 -12.01 -13.98 1.00
CA PHE A 121 -11.85 -14.05 -0.45
C PHE A 121 -11.41 -12.68 -1.00
N PRO A 122 -10.26 -12.15 -0.54
CA PRO A 122 -9.87 -10.78 -0.83
C PRO A 122 -9.64 -10.61 -2.33
N ARG A 123 -9.93 -9.42 -2.84
CA ARG A 123 -9.76 -9.08 -4.25
C ARG A 123 -8.59 -8.16 -4.49
N HIS A 124 -8.28 -7.30 -3.52
CA HIS A 124 -7.20 -6.33 -3.68
C HIS A 124 -6.62 -5.91 -2.33
N PHE A 125 -5.29 -5.73 -2.29
CA PHE A 125 -4.58 -5.15 -1.16
C PHE A 125 -3.98 -3.80 -1.54
N ALA A 126 -4.03 -2.86 -0.60
CA ALA A 126 -3.32 -1.59 -0.69
C ALA A 126 -2.64 -1.24 0.63
N SER A 127 -1.36 -0.90 0.57
CA SER A 127 -0.57 -0.48 1.73
C SER A 127 -0.92 0.95 2.10
N LEU A 128 -1.22 1.23 3.36
CA LEU A 128 -1.32 2.62 3.81
C LEU A 128 0.10 3.20 3.92
N VAL A 129 0.32 4.38 3.32
CA VAL A 129 1.64 5.03 3.23
C VAL A 129 1.68 6.35 3.99
N ASP A 130 0.77 7.29 3.73
CA ASP A 130 0.73 8.60 4.40
C ASP A 130 -0.71 9.10 4.52
N THR A 131 -1.25 9.20 5.73
CA THR A 131 -2.64 9.64 5.95
C THR A 131 -2.88 11.13 5.71
N ASN A 132 -1.82 11.93 5.62
CA ASN A 132 -1.91 13.33 5.25
C ASN A 132 -1.86 13.54 3.72
N SER A 133 -1.63 12.48 2.94
CA SER A 133 -1.67 12.53 1.48
C SER A 133 -3.11 12.45 0.98
N ALA A 134 -3.40 13.15 -0.12
CA ALA A 134 -4.66 12.98 -0.87
C ALA A 134 -4.79 11.56 -1.47
N ARG A 135 -3.67 10.87 -1.66
CA ARG A 135 -3.57 9.49 -2.15
C ARG A 135 -2.79 8.67 -1.13
N PRO A 136 -3.43 8.24 -0.03
CA PRO A 136 -2.73 7.68 1.12
C PRO A 136 -2.36 6.21 0.93
N PHE A 137 -2.89 5.52 -0.08
CA PHE A 137 -2.68 4.10 -0.32
C PHE A 137 -1.70 3.86 -1.45
N PHE A 138 -0.91 2.80 -1.37
CA PHE A 138 -0.05 2.32 -2.44
C PHE A 138 -0.44 0.89 -2.83
N SER A 139 -0.73 0.67 -4.11
CA SER A 139 -1.12 -0.64 -4.63
C SER A 139 -0.94 -0.75 -6.14
N LYS A 140 -1.07 -1.97 -6.69
CA LYS A 140 -1.14 -2.22 -8.14
C LYS A 140 -2.55 -2.57 -8.54
N LEU A 141 -3.20 -1.72 -9.34
CA LEU A 141 -4.57 -1.99 -9.80
C LEU A 141 -4.57 -3.15 -10.82
N PRO A 142 -5.67 -3.89 -11.01
CA PRO A 142 -5.67 -5.08 -11.87
C PRO A 142 -5.27 -4.81 -13.33
N PHE A 143 -5.70 -3.69 -13.89
CA PHE A 143 -5.45 -3.31 -15.28
C PHE A 143 -4.45 -2.16 -15.45
N PHE A 144 -3.84 -1.71 -14.34
CA PHE A 144 -2.88 -0.62 -14.33
C PHE A 144 -1.64 -1.01 -13.53
N GLY A 145 -0.59 -0.22 -13.65
CA GLY A 145 0.58 -0.36 -12.80
C GLY A 145 0.34 -0.04 -11.31
N ALA A 146 1.40 -0.18 -10.55
CA ALA A 146 1.51 0.29 -9.18
C ALA A 146 1.48 1.81 -9.09
N GLY A 147 0.90 2.32 -8.02
CA GLY A 147 0.86 3.74 -7.76
C GLY A 147 0.16 4.08 -6.46
N PHE A 148 0.06 5.39 -6.20
CA PHE A 148 -0.68 5.91 -5.07
C PHE A 148 -2.13 6.17 -5.46
N ASP A 149 -3.06 5.83 -4.57
CA ASP A 149 -4.51 5.98 -4.79
C ASP A 149 -5.20 6.68 -3.62
N SER A 150 -6.24 7.44 -3.95
CA SER A 150 -7.23 7.91 -2.98
C SER A 150 -8.27 6.81 -2.69
N MET A 151 -9.00 6.95 -1.58
CA MET A 151 -10.10 6.03 -1.27
C MET A 151 -11.18 6.09 -2.36
N GLU A 152 -11.47 7.28 -2.89
CA GLU A 152 -12.45 7.49 -3.95
C GLU A 152 -12.03 6.82 -5.26
N GLU A 153 -10.74 6.85 -5.60
CA GLU A 153 -10.20 6.15 -6.77
C GLU A 153 -10.35 4.64 -6.63
N LEU A 154 -10.00 4.08 -5.47
CA LEU A 154 -10.16 2.65 -5.19
C LEU A 154 -11.64 2.23 -5.20
N LYS A 155 -12.53 3.03 -4.61
CA LYS A 155 -13.98 2.78 -4.67
C LYS A 155 -14.48 2.76 -6.11
N LYS A 156 -14.09 3.74 -6.92
CA LYS A 156 -14.46 3.79 -8.33
C LYS A 156 -13.96 2.58 -9.13
N GLU A 157 -12.79 2.05 -8.77
CA GLU A 157 -12.19 0.90 -9.44
C GLU A 157 -12.84 -0.44 -9.06
N PHE A 158 -13.40 -0.57 -7.85
CA PHE A 158 -13.85 -1.88 -7.34
C PHE A 158 -15.35 -1.98 -7.02
N VAL A 159 -16.04 -0.89 -6.69
CA VAL A 159 -17.48 -0.94 -6.38
C VAL A 159 -18.28 -1.35 -7.62
N ASP A 160 -19.34 -2.14 -7.42
CA ASP A 160 -20.20 -2.74 -8.45
C ASP A 160 -19.52 -3.81 -9.33
N ILE A 161 -18.26 -4.14 -9.07
CA ILE A 161 -17.54 -5.24 -9.72
C ILE A 161 -17.56 -6.46 -8.81
N ASP A 162 -17.94 -7.61 -9.35
CA ASP A 162 -17.99 -8.90 -8.62
C ASP A 162 -18.80 -8.84 -7.31
N GLY A 163 -19.76 -7.93 -7.20
CA GLY A 163 -20.61 -7.77 -6.02
C GLY A 163 -19.99 -6.96 -4.88
N ILE A 164 -18.84 -6.33 -5.09
CA ILE A 164 -18.19 -5.43 -4.11
C ILE A 164 -19.03 -4.17 -3.93
N THR A 165 -19.25 -3.80 -2.67
CA THR A 165 -19.97 -2.61 -2.24
C THR A 165 -19.05 -1.66 -1.45
N ASP A 166 -19.57 -0.48 -1.10
CA ASP A 166 -18.88 0.46 -0.21
C ASP A 166 -18.52 -0.12 1.17
N GLN A 167 -19.16 -1.22 1.59
CA GLN A 167 -18.91 -1.85 2.88
C GLN A 167 -17.75 -2.85 2.85
N ASP A 168 -17.30 -3.25 1.66
CA ASP A 168 -16.26 -4.26 1.46
C ASP A 168 -14.84 -3.65 1.44
N PHE A 169 -14.65 -2.56 2.19
CA PHE A 169 -13.38 -1.86 2.35
C PHE A 169 -12.94 -1.96 3.82
N HIS A 170 -12.03 -2.90 4.06
CA HIS A 170 -11.63 -3.32 5.39
C HIS A 170 -10.22 -2.85 5.71
N PHE A 171 -10.02 -2.32 6.92
CA PHE A 171 -8.71 -1.84 7.36
C PHE A 171 -8.10 -2.85 8.31
N PHE A 172 -6.82 -3.11 8.13
CA PHE A 172 -6.07 -4.08 8.89
C PHE A 172 -4.81 -3.44 9.46
N LYS A 173 -4.46 -3.86 10.67
CA LYS A 173 -3.19 -3.53 11.31
C LYS A 173 -2.36 -4.80 11.45
N LYS A 174 -1.07 -4.72 11.10
CA LYS A 174 -0.12 -5.82 11.27
C LYS A 174 -0.04 -6.20 12.75
N ASN A 175 -0.14 -7.49 13.03
CA ASN A 175 0.07 -8.05 14.36
C ASN A 175 1.54 -7.90 14.73
N TRP A 176 1.81 -7.47 15.95
CA TRP A 176 3.15 -7.41 16.48
C TRP A 176 3.60 -8.81 16.90
N TYR A 177 4.56 -9.37 16.17
CA TYR A 177 5.29 -10.58 16.56
C TYR A 177 6.68 -10.16 17.03
N GLY A 178 6.87 -9.99 18.35
CA GLY A 178 8.13 -9.53 18.93
C GLY A 178 8.00 -8.97 20.34
N THR A 179 9.10 -8.43 20.88
CA THR A 179 9.15 -7.82 22.21
C THR A 179 8.20 -6.62 22.27
N ILE A 180 7.29 -6.64 23.26
CA ILE A 180 6.30 -5.57 23.48
C ILE A 180 7.04 -4.22 23.57
N PRO A 181 6.67 -3.21 22.77
CA PRO A 181 7.24 -1.88 22.89
C PRO A 181 7.10 -1.37 24.34
N PRO A 182 8.06 -0.64 24.90
CA PRO A 182 7.96 -0.08 26.24
C PRO A 182 6.65 0.71 26.46
N GLU A 183 6.18 1.44 25.44
CA GLU A 183 4.91 2.17 25.44
C GLU A 183 3.64 1.29 25.50
N SER A 184 3.79 -0.01 25.26
CA SER A 184 2.73 -1.01 25.27
C SER A 184 2.79 -1.94 26.50
N VAL A 185 3.81 -1.81 27.35
CA VAL A 185 3.92 -2.53 28.61
C VAL A 185 2.81 -2.06 29.56
N GLY A 186 1.82 -2.92 29.81
CA GLY A 186 0.67 -2.66 30.68
C GLY A 186 -0.70 -2.63 30.00
N LYS A 187 -0.76 -2.72 28.66
CA LYS A 187 -2.02 -2.87 27.92
C LYS A 187 -2.28 -4.35 27.66
N ILE A 188 -3.14 -4.96 28.48
CA ILE A 188 -3.56 -6.36 28.30
C ILE A 188 -4.58 -6.40 27.16
N TYR A 189 -4.27 -7.10 26.08
CA TYR A 189 -5.24 -7.47 25.06
C TYR A 189 -5.63 -8.94 25.29
N ILE A 190 -6.88 -9.16 25.72
CA ILE A 190 -7.45 -10.51 25.80
C ILE A 190 -7.97 -10.86 24.41
N VAL A 191 -7.31 -11.82 23.75
CA VAL A 191 -7.87 -12.50 22.58
C VAL A 191 -8.78 -13.61 23.11
N LYS A 192 -10.04 -13.63 22.70
CA LYS A 192 -10.95 -14.76 22.97
C LYS A 192 -10.93 -15.70 21.76
N ASP A 193 -10.72 -16.98 22.05
CA ASP A 193 -10.84 -18.10 21.11
C ASP A 193 -12.24 -18.21 20.48
#